data_AF-A0A2S6RCL9-F1
#
_entry.id   AF-A0A2S6RCL9-F1
#
_cell.length_a   1.000
_cell.length_b   1.000
_cell.length_c   1.000
_cell.angle_alpha   90.00
_cell.angle_beta   90.00
_cell.angle_gamma   90.00
#
_symmetry.space_group_name_H-M   'P 1'
#
loop_
_entity.id
_entity.type
_entity.pdbx_description
1 polymer ?
#
loop_
_entity_poly.entity_id
_entity_poly.type
_entity_poly.pdbx_seq_one_letter_code
_entity_poly.pdbx_strand_id
1 'polypeptide(L)' 'LQTQETMTAQIASCIQKALLPRGVAVVIDAQHQCMTTRGIKKSESSTVTSRMLGVFRTDARTRTEFLNFIAK' A
#
# COMPACT_ATOMS: atom_id res chain seq x y z
N LEU A 1 -8.55 10.19 13.82
CA LEU A 1 -7.50 10.48 12.83
C LEU A 1 -7.00 9.16 12.28
N GLN A 2 -6.79 9.08 10.97
CA GLN A 2 -6.47 7.86 10.22
C GLN A 2 -5.12 8.12 9.51
N THR A 3 -4.17 7.18 9.59
CA THR A 3 -2.88 7.29 8.86
C THR A 3 -2.84 6.32 7.68
N GLN A 4 -2.20 6.70 6.59
CA GLN A 4 -2.19 5.90 5.36
C GLN A 4 -1.63 4.48 5.61
N GLU A 5 -0.65 4.34 6.49
CA GLU A 5 -0.05 3.07 6.92
C GLU A 5 -1.08 2.18 7.60
N THR A 6 -1.85 2.72 8.56
CA THR A 6 -2.92 1.99 9.22
C THR A 6 -4.00 1.59 8.22
N MET A 7 -4.33 2.46 7.25
CA MET A 7 -5.35 2.18 6.22
C MET A 7 -4.94 0.97 5.39
N THR A 8 -3.69 1.01 4.92
CA THR A 8 -3.10 -0.04 4.08
C THR A 8 -3.11 -1.38 4.80
N ALA A 9 -2.76 -1.39 6.10
CA ALA A 9 -2.80 -2.59 6.92
C ALA A 9 -4.23 -3.12 7.14
N GLN A 10 -5.19 -2.24 7.37
CA GLN A 10 -6.60 -2.59 7.56
C GLN A 10 -7.20 -3.22 6.30
N ILE A 11 -6.96 -2.63 5.13
CA ILE A 11 -7.42 -3.17 3.84
C ILE A 11 -6.86 -4.58 3.62
N ALA A 12 -5.53 -4.76 3.78
CA ALA A 12 -4.91 -6.06 3.61
C ALA A 12 -5.46 -7.11 4.59
N SER A 13 -5.67 -6.73 5.86
CA SER A 13 -6.23 -7.62 6.89
C SER A 13 -7.69 -7.98 6.61
N CYS A 14 -8.50 -7.02 6.14
CA CYS A 14 -9.89 -7.24 5.77
C CYS A 14 -10.00 -8.28 4.66
N ILE A 15 -9.26 -8.10 3.57
CA ILE A 15 -9.23 -9.04 2.43
C ILE A 15 -8.78 -10.43 2.91
N GLN A 16 -7.71 -10.49 3.71
CA GLN A 16 -7.20 -11.77 4.22
C GLN A 16 -8.23 -12.52 5.06
N LYS A 17 -8.97 -11.81 5.93
CA LYS A 17 -9.98 -12.39 6.82
C LYS A 17 -11.24 -12.80 6.07
N ALA A 18 -11.67 -12.00 5.10
CA ALA A 18 -12.91 -12.22 4.37
C ALA A 18 -12.79 -13.35 3.33
N LEU A 19 -11.65 -13.44 2.63
CA LEU A 19 -11.48 -14.34 1.49
C LEU A 19 -10.57 -15.55 1.78
N LEU A 20 -9.86 -15.55 2.92
CA LEU A 20 -8.88 -16.57 3.28
C LEU A 20 -7.91 -16.95 2.13
N PRO A 21 -7.34 -15.97 1.39
CA PRO A 21 -6.50 -16.28 0.24
C PRO A 21 -5.11 -16.78 0.69
N ARG A 22 -4.37 -17.37 -0.26
CA ARG A 22 -2.96 -17.75 -0.07
C ARG A 22 -2.05 -16.55 0.25
N GLY A 23 -2.45 -15.34 -0.14
CA GLY A 23 -1.77 -14.10 0.22
C GLY A 23 -2.51 -12.87 -0.28
N VAL A 24 -2.12 -11.71 0.24
CA VAL A 24 -2.68 -10.40 -0.12
C VAL A 24 -1.53 -9.42 -0.32
N ALA A 25 -1.59 -8.62 -1.37
CA ALA A 25 -0.70 -7.50 -1.62
C ALA A 25 -1.52 -6.22 -1.80
N VAL A 26 -1.23 -5.19 -1.02
CA VAL A 26 -1.86 -3.87 -1.12
C VAL A 26 -0.76 -2.83 -1.27
N VAL A 27 -0.91 -1.95 -2.26
CA VAL A 27 -0.08 -0.74 -2.45
C VAL A 27 -1.04 0.43 -2.59
N ILE A 28 -0.77 1.52 -1.85
CA ILE A 28 -1.51 2.77 -1.93
C ILE A 28 -0.50 3.87 -2.22
N ASP A 29 -0.72 4.59 -3.32
CA ASP A 29 -0.04 5.83 -3.65
C ASP A 29 -1.05 6.98 -3.52
N ALA A 30 -0.77 7.93 -2.63
CA ALA A 30 -1.69 9.02 -2.34
C ALA A 30 -0.97 10.35 -2.04
N GLN A 31 -1.59 11.45 -2.45
CA GLN A 31 -1.19 12.79 -2.09
C GLN A 31 -1.99 13.29 -0.88
N HIS A 32 -1.31 13.95 0.06
CA HIS A 32 -1.94 14.48 1.26
C HIS A 32 -2.21 15.98 1.08
N GLN A 33 -3.48 16.37 0.93
CA GLN A 33 -3.83 17.77 0.69
C GLN A 33 -3.37 18.74 1.79
N CYS A 34 -3.26 18.27 3.03
CA CYS A 34 -2.69 19.04 4.14
C CYS A 34 -1.21 19.42 3.91
N MET A 35 -0.47 18.66 3.09
CA MET A 35 0.92 18.94 2.70
C MET A 35 1.03 19.73 1.38
N THR A 36 0.01 19.67 0.52
CA THR A 36 0.03 20.36 -0.79
C THR A 36 -0.60 21.75 -0.74
N THR A 37 -1.57 22.01 0.14
CA THR A 37 -2.30 23.29 0.21
C THR A 37 -1.82 24.24 1.30
N ARG A 38 -1.12 23.75 2.34
CA ARG A 38 -0.48 24.56 3.39
C ARG A 38 0.96 24.11 3.61
N GLY A 39 1.91 25.05 3.71
CA GLY A 39 3.33 24.76 3.93
C GLY A 39 4.18 24.72 2.66
N ILE A 40 4.97 23.65 2.47
CA ILE A 40 6.15 23.56 1.58
C ILE A 40 5.78 23.57 0.07
N LYS A 41 4.50 23.51 -0.30
CA LYS A 41 4.00 23.58 -1.69
C LYS A 41 4.70 22.60 -2.65
N LYS A 42 5.05 21.40 -2.18
CA LYS A 42 5.51 20.32 -3.05
C LYS A 42 4.30 19.65 -3.68
N SER A 43 3.90 20.15 -4.85
CA SER A 43 2.79 19.61 -5.65
C SER A 43 3.01 18.14 -6.07
N GLU A 44 4.25 17.65 -6.00
CA GLU A 44 4.63 16.31 -6.44
C GLU A 44 4.88 15.29 -5.31
N SER A 45 4.70 15.66 -4.02
CA SER A 45 4.95 14.68 -2.95
C SER A 45 3.77 13.72 -2.81
N SER A 46 3.92 12.51 -3.33
CA SER A 46 3.06 11.38 -3.01
C SER A 46 3.70 10.50 -1.94
N THR A 47 2.88 9.87 -1.11
CA THR A 47 3.31 8.88 -0.12
C THR A 47 2.85 7.52 -0.59
N VAL A 48 3.80 6.60 -0.73
CA VAL A 48 3.51 5.21 -1.10
C VAL A 48 3.62 4.33 0.14
N THR A 49 2.54 3.62 0.44
CA THR A 49 2.48 2.62 1.52
C THR A 49 2.15 1.26 0.93
N SER A 50 2.65 0.20 1.56
CA SER A 50 2.35 -1.17 1.12
C SER A 50 2.20 -2.15 2.27
N ARG A 51 1.43 -3.22 2.05
CA ARG A 51 1.28 -4.32 2.99
C ARG A 51 1.18 -5.64 2.23
N MET A 52 2.08 -6.57 2.59
CA MET A 52 2.14 -7.92 2.02
C MET A 52 1.82 -8.97 3.09
N LEU A 53 0.94 -9.92 2.76
CA LEU A 53 0.53 -11.05 3.60
C LEU A 53 0.64 -12.36 2.81
N GLY A 54 0.78 -13.49 3.52
CA GLY A 54 0.85 -14.82 2.91
C GLY A 54 1.98 -14.94 1.88
N VAL A 55 1.69 -15.55 0.74
CA VAL A 55 2.68 -15.82 -0.32
C VAL A 55 3.40 -14.56 -0.84
N PHE A 56 2.74 -13.40 -0.88
CA PHE A 56 3.37 -12.13 -1.27
C PHE A 56 4.41 -11.64 -0.23
N ARG A 57 4.27 -12.05 1.04
CA ARG A 57 5.25 -11.76 2.07
C ARG A 57 6.37 -12.79 2.10
N THR A 58 6.09 -14.07 1.88
CA THR A 58 7.07 -15.14 2.08
C THR A 58 7.85 -15.52 0.82
N ASP A 59 7.28 -15.40 -0.38
CA ASP A 59 7.98 -15.64 -1.64
C ASP A 59 8.44 -14.32 -2.27
N ALA A 60 9.76 -14.14 -2.35
CA ALA A 60 10.35 -12.94 -2.96
C ALA A 60 10.02 -12.82 -4.45
N ARG A 61 9.90 -13.94 -5.19
CA ARG A 61 9.63 -13.92 -6.64
C ARG A 61 8.23 -13.39 -6.92
N THR A 62 7.22 -13.90 -6.20
CA THR A 62 5.83 -13.41 -6.30
C THR A 62 5.75 -11.93 -5.92
N ARG A 63 6.48 -11.50 -4.89
CA ARG A 63 6.52 -10.09 -4.49
C ARG A 63 7.14 -9.21 -5.58
N THR A 64 8.26 -9.62 -6.15
CA THR A 64 8.95 -8.89 -7.22
C THR A 64 8.09 -8.79 -8.47
N GLU A 65 7.44 -9.88 -8.89
CA GLU A 65 6.52 -9.88 -10.04
C GLU A 65 5.39 -8.86 -9.85
N PHE A 66 4.77 -8.85 -8.68
CA PHE A 66 3.72 -7.89 -8.33
C PHE A 66 4.23 -6.43 -8.34
N LEU A 67 5.38 -6.15 -7.70
CA LEU A 67 5.92 -4.79 -7.67
C LEU A 67 6.34 -4.30 -9.06
N ASN A 68 6.87 -5.18 -9.90
CA ASN A 68 7.21 -4.86 -11.29
C ASN A 68 5.97 -4.54 -12.13
N PHE A 69 4.83 -5.14 -11.83
CA PHE A 69 3.57 -4.84 -12.52
C PHE A 69 3.04 -3.44 -12.17
N ILE A 70 3.25 -2.98 -10.93
CA ILE A 70 2.79 -1.67 -10.44
C ILE A 70 3.74 -0.52 -10.81
N ALA A 71 5.05 -0.81 -10.96
CA ALA A 71 6.06 0.19 -11.28
C ALA A 71 6.09 0.62 -12.77
N LYS A 72 5.14 0.14 -13.59
CA LYS A 72 4.94 0.51 -15.00
C LYS A 72 3.80 1.51 -15.14
#